data_AF-A0A1V2QX49-F1
#
_entry.id   AF-A0A1V2QX49-F1
#
_cell.length_a   1.000
_cell.length_b   1.000
_cell.length_c   1.000
_cell.angle_alpha   90.00
_cell.angle_beta   90.00
_cell.angle_gamma   90.00
#
_symmetry.space_group_name_H-M   'P 1'
#
loop_
_entity.id
_entity.type
_entity.pdbx_description
1 polymer ?
#
loop_
_entity_poly.entity_id
_entity_poly.type
_entity_poly.pdbx_seq_one_letter_code
_entity_poly.pdbx_strand_id
1 'polypeptide(L)'
;MDGTRDVVAVVVAVDSPAGRIATTIDELTTHLPSTGQQLVCPICSARSWPCPPFHDAAHRVIAVGVRLADLVPVDLHPQLWPPATPQQQPWPTEEVSNG
;
A
#
# COMPACT_ATOMS: atom_id res chain seq x y z
N MET A 1 7.22 3.25 24.01
CA MET A 1 5.88 3.14 23.41
C MET A 1 6.00 2.13 22.30
N ASP A 2 5.37 0.97 22.46
CA ASP A 2 5.43 -0.08 21.46
C ASP A 2 4.64 0.39 20.24
N GLY A 3 5.30 0.55 19.09
CA GLY A 3 4.72 1.15 17.88
C GLY A 3 3.74 0.22 17.14
N THR A 4 3.39 -0.90 17.75
CA THR A 4 2.58 -1.97 17.16
C THR A 4 1.15 -1.49 16.90
N ARG A 5 0.61 -1.75 15.72
CA ARG A 5 -0.81 -1.48 15.41
C ARG A 5 -1.68 -2.49 16.16
N ASP A 6 -2.74 -2.02 16.80
CA ASP A 6 -3.69 -2.89 17.52
C ASP A 6 -4.39 -3.85 16.55
N VAL A 7 -4.68 -5.07 17.01
CA VAL A 7 -5.18 -6.17 16.16
C VAL A 7 -6.59 -6.57 16.58
N VAL A 8 -7.50 -6.58 15.61
CA VAL A 8 -8.88 -7.05 15.77
C VAL A 8 -9.10 -8.28 14.90
N ALA A 9 -9.58 -9.38 15.50
CA ALA A 9 -9.87 -10.63 14.79
C ALA A 9 -11.39 -10.83 14.60
N VAL A 10 -11.79 -11.29 13.42
CA VAL A 10 -13.18 -11.60 13.06
C VAL A 10 -13.28 -13.03 12.55
N VAL A 11 -14.28 -13.79 13.00
CA VAL A 11 -14.54 -15.17 12.55
C VAL A 11 -15.53 -15.15 11.40
N VAL A 12 -15.18 -15.82 10.29
CA VAL A 12 -16.02 -15.93 9.08
C VAL A 12 -16.12 -17.38 8.62
N ALA A 13 -17.21 -17.73 7.93
CA ALA A 13 -17.34 -19.05 7.33
C ALA A 13 -16.33 -19.21 6.17
N VAL A 14 -15.64 -20.36 6.13
CA VAL A 14 -14.54 -20.62 5.17
C VAL A 14 -14.99 -20.57 3.70
N ASP A 15 -16.23 -20.93 3.44
CA ASP A 15 -16.83 -21.00 2.11
C ASP A 15 -17.46 -19.68 1.65
N SER A 16 -17.60 -18.71 2.55
CA SER A 16 -18.06 -17.36 2.25
C SER A 16 -17.02 -16.60 1.41
N PRO A 17 -17.42 -15.55 0.67
CA PRO A 17 -16.48 -14.70 -0.04
C PRO A 17 -15.33 -14.16 0.83
N ALA A 18 -15.64 -13.74 2.06
CA ALA A 18 -14.64 -13.26 3.02
C ALA A 18 -13.68 -14.38 3.47
N GLY A 19 -14.21 -15.58 3.75
CA GLY A 19 -13.39 -16.73 4.15
C GLY A 19 -12.40 -17.17 3.06
N ARG A 20 -12.83 -17.14 1.79
CA ARG A 20 -11.97 -17.54 0.65
C ARG A 20 -10.77 -16.63 0.42
N ILE A 21 -10.86 -15.36 0.84
CA ILE A 21 -9.80 -14.37 0.64
C ILE A 21 -9.02 -14.07 1.93
N ALA A 22 -9.42 -14.65 3.06
CA ALA A 22 -8.87 -14.35 4.37
C ALA A 22 -7.35 -14.52 4.42
N THR A 23 -6.81 -15.58 3.82
CA THR A 23 -5.36 -15.81 3.74
C THR A 23 -4.65 -14.72 2.95
N THR A 24 -5.22 -14.25 1.84
CA THR A 24 -4.63 -13.17 1.05
C THR A 24 -4.66 -11.84 1.79
N ILE A 25 -5.74 -11.58 2.54
CA ILE A 25 -5.82 -10.40 3.43
C ILE A 25 -4.74 -10.50 4.50
N ASP A 26 -4.60 -11.65 5.17
CA ASP A 26 -3.61 -11.88 6.22
C ASP A 26 -2.17 -11.70 5.71
N GLU A 27 -1.86 -12.27 4.55
CA GLU A 27 -0.59 -12.05 3.84
C GLU A 27 -0.33 -10.56 3.59
N LEU A 28 -1.34 -9.83 3.09
CA LEU A 28 -1.22 -8.40 2.82
C LEU A 28 -0.98 -7.59 4.10
N THR A 29 -1.80 -7.82 5.13
CA THR A 29 -1.80 -7.04 6.36
C THR A 29 -0.56 -7.29 7.21
N THR A 30 0.00 -8.50 7.14
CA THR A 30 1.25 -8.88 7.79
C THR A 30 2.46 -8.06 7.31
N HIS A 31 2.40 -7.49 6.10
CA HIS A 31 3.44 -6.59 5.59
C HIS A 31 3.22 -5.11 5.93
N LEU A 32 2.14 -4.74 6.63
CA LEU A 32 1.86 -3.34 6.96
C LEU A 32 2.85 -2.81 8.03
N PRO A 33 3.48 -1.64 7.79
CA PRO A 33 4.37 -1.05 8.76
C PRO A 33 3.69 -0.64 10.06
N SER A 34 4.40 -0.77 11.17
CA SER A 34 4.01 -0.26 12.49
C SER A 34 3.83 1.26 12.51
N THR A 35 3.05 1.75 13.48
CA THR A 35 2.86 3.18 13.74
C THR A 35 4.22 3.82 14.07
N GLY A 36 4.62 4.82 13.28
CA GLY A 36 5.91 5.52 13.43
C GLY A 36 7.07 4.95 12.61
N GLN A 37 6.90 3.83 11.91
CA GLN A 37 7.92 3.26 10.99
C GLN A 37 7.35 2.98 9.59
N GLN A 38 6.58 3.94 9.05
CA GLN A 38 5.76 3.80 7.83
C GLN A 38 6.51 3.42 6.54
N LEU A 39 7.85 3.44 6.56
CA LEU A 39 8.69 3.15 5.41
C LEU A 39 9.34 1.77 5.47
N VAL A 40 9.13 0.98 6.53
CA VAL A 40 9.83 -0.29 6.76
C VAL A 40 8.85 -1.45 6.86
N CYS A 41 9.10 -2.51 6.10
CA CYS A 41 8.32 -3.73 6.20
C CYS A 41 8.76 -4.56 7.43
N PRO A 42 7.85 -4.97 8.32
CA PRO A 42 8.19 -5.70 9.54
C PRO A 42 8.68 -7.13 9.28
N ILE A 43 8.25 -7.75 8.18
CA ILE A 43 8.54 -9.16 7.86
C ILE A 43 9.76 -9.32 6.97
N CYS A 44 9.92 -8.43 5.98
CA CYS A 44 10.99 -8.54 4.99
C CYS A 44 12.35 -8.03 5.50
N SER A 45 12.52 -7.89 6.82
CA SER A 45 13.78 -7.53 7.49
C SER A 45 14.44 -6.27 6.89
N ALA A 46 13.85 -5.10 7.17
CA ALA A 46 14.36 -3.77 6.80
C ALA A 46 14.30 -3.38 5.31
N ARG A 47 13.60 -4.14 4.46
CA ARG A 47 13.22 -3.62 3.13
C ARG A 47 12.26 -2.43 3.25
N SER A 48 12.39 -1.49 2.33
CA SER A 48 11.43 -0.40 2.20
C SER A 48 10.03 -0.96 1.91
N TRP A 49 9.05 -0.43 2.61
CA TRP A 49 7.64 -0.64 2.29
C TRP A 49 7.17 0.45 1.31
N PRO A 50 6.36 0.13 0.29
CA PRO A 50 5.78 -1.18 -0.02
C PRO A 50 6.79 -2.17 -0.62
N CYS A 51 6.79 -3.41 -0.12
CA CYS A 51 7.69 -4.47 -0.58
C CYS A 51 7.02 -5.38 -1.64
N PRO A 52 7.78 -6.14 -2.44
CA PRO A 52 7.19 -6.99 -3.49
C PRO A 52 6.11 -7.97 -3.00
N PRO A 53 6.26 -8.68 -1.86
CA PRO A 53 5.21 -9.56 -1.34
C PRO A 53 3.90 -8.83 -1.01
N PHE A 54 3.97 -7.59 -0.51
CA PHE A 54 2.80 -6.75 -0.28
C PHE A 54 2.12 -6.42 -1.61
N HIS A 55 2.89 -6.08 -2.65
CA HIS A 55 2.35 -5.77 -3.96
C HIS A 55 1.65 -6.98 -4.59
N ASP A 56 2.25 -8.17 -4.49
CA ASP A 56 1.67 -9.41 -5.00
C ASP A 56 0.35 -9.75 -4.30
N ALA A 57 0.30 -9.60 -2.98
CA ALA A 57 -0.94 -9.79 -2.21
C ALA A 57 -2.00 -8.73 -2.57
N ALA A 58 -1.59 -7.46 -2.72
CA ALA A 58 -2.48 -6.38 -3.14
C ALA A 58 -3.12 -6.64 -4.50
N HIS A 59 -2.35 -7.14 -5.48
CA HIS A 59 -2.89 -7.55 -6.78
C HIS A 59 -3.97 -8.63 -6.66
N ARG A 60 -3.74 -9.65 -5.81
CA ARG A 60 -4.73 -10.72 -5.59
C ARG A 60 -6.01 -10.20 -4.93
N VAL A 61 -5.90 -9.30 -3.95
CA VAL A 61 -7.05 -8.63 -3.30
C VAL A 61 -7.84 -7.80 -4.32
N ILE A 62 -7.16 -7.03 -5.17
CA ILE A 62 -7.80 -6.20 -6.20
C ILE A 62 -8.49 -7.07 -7.25
N ALA A 63 -7.88 -8.19 -7.65
CA ALA A 63 -8.45 -9.11 -8.63
C ALA A 63 -9.78 -9.73 -8.20
N VAL A 64 -10.04 -9.81 -6.89
CA VAL A 64 -11.32 -10.27 -6.33
C VAL A 64 -12.28 -9.12 -5.99
N GLY A 65 -11.97 -7.90 -6.42
CA GLY A 65 -12.84 -6.72 -6.29
C GLY A 65 -12.80 -6.03 -4.93
N VAL A 66 -11.86 -6.39 -4.05
CA VAL A 66 -11.69 -5.71 -2.76
C VAL A 66 -10.82 -4.48 -2.95
N ARG A 67 -11.25 -3.35 -2.38
CA ARG A 67 -10.50 -2.09 -2.49
C ARG A 67 -9.35 -2.12 -1.50
N LEU A 68 -8.12 -1.90 -1.99
CA LEU A 68 -6.92 -1.87 -1.15
C LEU A 68 -7.02 -0.81 -0.04
N ALA A 69 -7.66 0.33 -0.30
CA ALA A 69 -7.87 1.40 0.67
C ALA A 69 -8.73 0.97 1.88
N ASP A 70 -9.53 -0.09 1.76
CA ASP A 70 -10.35 -0.61 2.86
C ASP A 70 -9.53 -1.53 3.80
N LEU A 71 -8.36 -2.02 3.35
CA LEU A 71 -7.46 -2.89 4.11
C LEU A 71 -6.20 -2.18 4.63
N VAL A 72 -5.85 -1.04 4.04
CA VAL A 72 -4.66 -0.27 4.40
C VAL A 72 -5.06 0.91 5.28
N PRO A 73 -4.45 1.06 6.47
CA PRO A 73 -4.64 2.24 7.31
C PRO A 73 -4.37 3.57 6.60
N VAL A 74 -5.19 4.58 6.91
CA VAL A 74 -5.18 5.89 6.22
C VAL A 74 -3.81 6.57 6.26
N ASP A 75 -3.06 6.42 7.35
CA ASP A 75 -1.74 7.02 7.52
C ASP A 75 -0.68 6.46 6.55
N LEU A 76 -0.94 5.32 5.91
CA LEU A 76 -0.07 4.71 4.91
C LEU A 76 -0.50 5.02 3.46
N HIS A 77 -1.65 5.67 3.27
CA HIS A 77 -2.16 5.99 1.94
C HIS A 77 -1.21 6.86 1.10
N PRO A 78 -0.52 7.89 1.64
CA PRO A 78 0.37 8.73 0.84
C PRO A 78 1.54 7.98 0.18
N GLN A 79 1.91 6.81 0.71
CA GLN A 79 3.00 5.97 0.24
C GLN A 79 2.56 5.05 -0.91
N LEU A 80 1.27 4.74 -0.98
CA LEU A 80 0.68 3.92 -2.04
C LEU A 80 0.10 4.77 -3.18
N TRP A 81 -0.45 5.92 -2.84
CA TRP A 81 -1.08 6.86 -3.77
C TRP A 81 -0.46 8.25 -3.57
N PRO A 82 0.81 8.45 -4.00
CA PRO A 82 1.44 9.75 -3.88
C PRO A 82 0.61 10.78 -4.67
N PRO A 83 0.43 12.00 -4.13
CA PRO A 83 -0.25 13.05 -4.86
C PRO A 83 0.48 13.28 -6.18
N ALA A 84 -0.26 13.46 -7.27
CA ALA A 84 0.32 13.79 -8.56
C ALA A 84 1.19 15.04 -8.38
N THR A 85 2.50 14.90 -8.55
CA THR A 85 3.39 16.06 -8.60
C THR A 85 2.92 16.94 -9.75
N PRO A 86 2.68 18.25 -9.53
CA PRO A 86 2.44 19.16 -10.63
C PRO A 86 3.64 19.05 -11.58
N GLN A 87 3.44 18.49 -12.78
CA GLN A 87 4.51 18.49 -13.78
C GLN A 87 4.85 19.95 -14.03
N GLN A 88 6.07 20.37 -13.64
CA GLN A 88 6.62 21.63 -14.08
C GLN A 88 6.66 21.57 -15.61
N GLN A 89 5.71 22.25 -16.25
CA GLN A 89 5.72 22.41 -17.71
C GLN A 89 7.06 23.07 -18.07
N PRO A 90 7.86 22.47 -18.97
CA PRO A 90 9.02 23.15 -19.50
C PRO A 90 8.55 24.44 -20.15
N TRP A 91 9.05 25.58 -19.67
CA TRP A 91 8.82 26.86 -20.32
C TRP A 91 9.31 26.75 -21.79
N PRO A 92 8.55 27.21 -22.79
CA PRO A 92 9.05 27.20 -24.16
C PRO A 92 10.22 28.18 -24.25
N THR A 93 11.42 27.66 -24.48
CA THR A 93 12.57 28.49 -24.83
C THR A 93 12.26 29.15 -26.17
N GLU A 94 11.98 30.45 -26.15
CA GLU A 94 11.91 31.27 -27.36
C GLU A 94 13.24 31.12 -28.13
N GLU A 95 13.16 30.54 -29.31
CA GLU A 95 14.27 30.47 -30.26
C GLU A 95 14.61 31.89 -30.71
N VAL A 96 15.64 32.48 -30.11
CA VAL A 96 16.36 33.60 -30.71
C VAL A 96 17.00 33.09 -32.00
N SER A 97 16.28 33.30 -33.10
CA SER A 97 16.80 33.18 -34.46
C SER A 97 17.62 34.45 -34.75
N ASN A 98 18.94 34.32 -34.71
CA ASN A 98 19.87 35.35 -35.17
C ASN A 98 19.69 35.53 -36.69
N GLY A 99 19.23 36.73 -37.07
CA GLY A 99 19.36 37.27 -38.42
C GLY A 99 20.40 38.38 -38.45
#